data_AF-V6QAD3-F1
#
_entry.id   AF-V6QAD3-F1
#
_cell.length_a   1.000
_cell.length_b   1.000
_cell.length_c   1.000
_cell.angle_alpha   90.00
_cell.angle_beta   90.00
_cell.angle_gamma   90.00
#
_symmetry.space_group_name_H-M   'P 1'
#
loop_
_entity.id
_entity.type
_entity.pdbx_description
1 polymer ?
#
loop_
_entity_poly.entity_id
_entity_poly.type
_entity_poly.pdbx_seq_one_letter_code
_entity_poly.pdbx_strand_id
1 'polypeptide(L)' 'MKVVKVGIIGLGRLGKEHAKNLAFHVPHCELYAACSVVEAELDFAR' A
#
# COMPACT_ATOMS: atom_id res chain seq x y z
N MET A 1 -14.88 -13.97 -6.82
CA MET A 1 -14.22 -12.78 -7.41
C MET A 1 -12.72 -12.96 -7.34
N LYS A 2 -11.96 -12.48 -8.33
CA LYS A 2 -10.49 -12.58 -8.38
C LYS A 2 -9.86 -11.48 -7.51
N VAL A 3 -8.84 -11.81 -6.72
CA VAL A 3 -8.06 -10.82 -5.96
C VAL A 3 -7.19 -10.02 -6.92
N VAL A 4 -7.24 -8.70 -6.81
CA VAL A 4 -6.41 -7.77 -7.58
C VAL A 4 -5.18 -7.42 -6.76
N LYS A 5 -4.00 -7.71 -7.32
CA LYS A 5 -2.71 -7.31 -6.73
C LYS A 5 -2.38 -5.89 -7.13
N VAL A 6 -2.21 -5.01 -6.15
CA VAL A 6 -2.01 -3.57 -6.34
C VAL A 6 -0.63 -3.18 -5.82
N GLY A 7 0.06 -2.31 -6.56
CA GLY A 7 1.26 -1.63 -6.08
C GLY A 7 0.96 -0.16 -5.76
N ILE A 8 1.59 0.38 -4.71
CA ILE A 8 1.47 1.80 -4.34
C ILE A 8 2.82 2.51 -4.46
N ILE A 9 2.81 3.77 -4.92
CA ILE A 9 4.01 4.63 -5.01
C ILE A 9 3.77 5.85 -4.14
N GLY A 10 4.71 6.11 -3.22
CA GLY A 10 4.66 7.21 -2.27
C GLY A 10 3.82 6.90 -1.03
N LEU A 11 4.44 6.97 0.15
CA LEU A 11 3.79 6.72 1.44
C LEU A 11 3.93 7.94 2.36
N GLY A 12 3.66 9.12 1.80
CA GLY A 12 3.46 10.33 2.58
C GLY A 12 2.16 10.27 3.40
N ARG A 13 1.70 11.41 3.91
CA ARG A 13 0.51 11.51 4.79
C ARG A 13 -0.71 10.72 4.29
N LEU A 14 -1.16 10.96 3.05
CA LEU A 14 -2.31 10.25 2.48
C LEU A 14 -1.94 8.87 1.92
N GLY A 15 -0.71 8.71 1.44
CA GLY A 15 -0.23 7.43 0.92
C GLY A 15 -0.31 6.31 1.96
N LYS A 16 0.01 6.61 3.22
CA LYS A 16 -0.14 5.67 4.34
C LYS A 16 -1.58 5.25 4.59
N GLU A 17 -2.53 6.19 4.52
CA GLU A 17 -3.95 5.87 4.70
C GLU A 17 -4.51 5.05 3.52
N HIS A 18 -4.09 5.37 2.29
CA HIS A 18 -4.42 4.53 1.13
C HIS A 18 -3.82 3.13 1.23
N ALA A 19 -2.56 3.00 1.65
CA ALA A 19 -1.92 1.70 1.87
C ALA A 19 -2.69 0.86 2.90
N LYS A 20 -3.06 1.44 4.05
CA LYS A 20 -3.90 0.77 5.06
C LYS A 20 -5.26 0.34 4.51
N ASN A 21 -5.90 1.20 3.72
CA ASN A 21 -7.19 0.85 3.12
C ASN A 21 -7.05 -0.30 2.13
N LEU A 22 -6.06 -0.25 1.23
CA LEU A 22 -5.78 -1.32 0.26
C LEU A 22 -5.38 -2.64 0.91
N ALA A 23 -4.69 -2.60 2.05
CA ALA A 23 -4.26 -3.79 2.78
C ALA A 23 -5.37 -4.43 3.62
N PHE A 24 -6.27 -3.64 4.21
CA PHE A 24 -7.17 -4.14 5.27
C PHE A 24 -8.66 -3.90 5.04
N HIS A 25 -9.04 -2.95 4.18
CA HIS A 25 -10.43 -2.48 4.09
C HIS A 25 -11.06 -2.62 2.70
N VAL A 26 -10.25 -2.70 1.64
CA VAL A 26 -10.76 -2.86 0.27
C VAL A 26 -10.95 -4.35 -0.03
N PRO A 27 -12.20 -4.81 -0.29
CA PRO A 27 -12.45 -6.20 -0.60
C PRO A 27 -11.81 -6.59 -1.94
N HIS A 28 -11.33 -7.83 -2.02
CA HIS A 28 -10.68 -8.39 -3.22
C HIS A 28 -9.43 -7.63 -3.69
N CYS A 29 -8.77 -6.92 -2.77
CA CYS A 29 -7.52 -6.22 -2.99
C CYS A 29 -6.40 -6.85 -2.14
N GLU A 30 -5.23 -6.97 -2.73
CA GLU A 30 -3.99 -7.32 -2.03
C GLU A 30 -2.96 -6.23 -2.36
N LEU A 31 -2.53 -5.47 -1.35
CA LEU A 31 -1.40 -4.55 -1.50
C LEU A 31 -0.11 -5.37 -1.62
N TYR A 32 0.34 -5.59 -2.85
CA TYR A 32 1.42 -6.52 -3.17
C TYR A 32 2.81 -5.86 -3.17
N ALA A 33 2.88 -4.56 -3.44
CA ALA A 33 4.15 -3.84 -3.51
C ALA A 33 4.00 -2.38 -3.05
N ALA A 34 5.07 -1.83 -2.48
CA ALA A 34 5.20 -0.42 -2.18
C ALA A 34 6.53 0.11 -2.71
N CYS A 35 6.55 1.35 -3.20
CA CYS A 35 7.75 2.03 -3.69
C CYS A 35 7.80 3.45 -3.11
N SER A 36 8.96 3.83 -2.57
CA SER A 36 9.27 5.19 -2.14
C SER A 36 10.78 5.40 -2.23
N VAL A 37 11.19 6.65 -2.40
CA VAL A 37 12.59 7.07 -2.31
C VAL A 37 13.04 7.28 -0.86
N VAL A 38 12.10 7.26 0.09
CA VAL A 38 12.33 7.46 1.52
C VAL A 38 12.31 6.09 2.21
N GLU A 39 13.44 5.64 2.77
CA GLU A 39 13.52 4.32 3.43
C GLU A 39 12.49 4.16 4.57
N ALA A 40 12.31 5.19 5.40
CA ALA A 40 11.33 5.18 6.49
C ALA A 40 9.87 5.02 6.02
N GLU A 41 9.58 5.35 4.77
CA GLU A 41 8.29 5.07 4.14
C GLU A 41 8.16 3.59 3.76
N LEU A 42 9.22 2.99 3.23
CA LEU A 42 9.27 1.56 2.93
C LEU A 42 9.20 0.71 4.20
N ASP A 43 9.89 1.11 5.27
CA ASP A 43 9.82 0.44 6.57
C ASP A 43 8.41 0.46 7.18
N PHE A 44 7.63 1.51 6.92
CA PHE A 44 6.22 1.56 7.32
C PHE A 44 5.37 0.51 6.57
N ALA A 45 5.73 0.15 5.33
CA ALA A 45 4.98 -0.76 4.47
C ALA A 45 5.54 -2.19 4.43
N ARG A 46 6.53 -2.50 5.28
CA ARG A 46 7.09 -3.84 5.48
C ARG A 46 6.18 -4.74 6.31
#